data_AF-T2JAB5-F1
#
_entry.id   AF-T2JAB5-F1
#
_cell.length_a   1.000
_cell.length_b   1.000
_cell.length_c   1.000
_cell.angle_alpha   90.00
_cell.angle_beta   90.00
_cell.angle_gamma   90.00
#
_symmetry.space_group_name_H-M   'P 1'
#
loop_
_entity.id
_entity.type
_entity.pdbx_description
1 polymer ?
#
loop_
_entity_poly.entity_id
_entity_poly.type
_entity_poly.pdbx_seq_one_letter_code
_entity_poly.pdbx_strand_id
1 'polypeptide(L)'
;MVARTAYTQLNYSPLLLIGTLLGLTIVYLVAPIGLIMGLIIQNTVMTILGGITWLLMSISYLPTLKLYQCSLLWSLTLPLIGLLYGLMTLDSAWRHWRGKGGGWKGRVYVNS
;
A
#
# COMPACT_ATOMS: atom_id res chain seq x y z
N MET A 1 3.69 4.82 -13.72
CA MET A 1 3.33 3.52 -14.34
C MET A 1 2.26 2.80 -13.52
N VAL A 2 2.39 2.65 -12.19
CA VAL A 2 1.38 2.01 -11.31
C VAL A 2 -0.03 2.60 -11.43
N ALA A 3 -0.16 3.92 -11.36
CA ALA A 3 -1.48 4.57 -11.39
C ALA A 3 -2.19 4.52 -12.77
N ARG A 4 -1.59 3.90 -13.79
CA ARG A 4 -2.21 3.68 -15.11
C ARG A 4 -2.72 2.23 -15.29
N THR A 5 -2.24 1.27 -14.50
CA THR A 5 -2.48 -0.17 -14.71
C THR A 5 -2.95 -0.92 -13.46
N ALA A 6 -2.92 -0.32 -12.26
CA ALA A 6 -3.32 -1.03 -11.05
C ALA A 6 -4.81 -1.46 -11.10
N TYR A 7 -5.71 -0.57 -11.55
CA TYR A 7 -7.13 -0.92 -11.73
C TYR A 7 -7.37 -1.93 -12.86
N THR A 8 -6.51 -1.96 -13.89
CA THR A 8 -6.62 -2.94 -14.97
C THR A 8 -6.19 -4.34 -14.49
N GLN A 9 -5.19 -4.43 -13.61
CA GLN A 9 -4.79 -5.68 -12.95
C GLN A 9 -5.87 -6.22 -12.01
N LEU A 10 -6.72 -5.34 -11.48
CA LEU A 10 -7.90 -5.69 -10.68
C LEU A 10 -9.11 -6.07 -11.55
N ASN A 11 -8.93 -6.26 -12.86
CA ASN A 11 -9.99 -6.55 -13.82
C ASN A 11 -11.16 -5.56 -13.77
N TYR A 12 -10.87 -4.29 -13.46
CA TYR A 12 -11.88 -3.25 -13.27
C TYR A 12 -12.96 -3.58 -12.21
N SER A 13 -12.68 -4.51 -11.30
CA SER A 13 -13.62 -4.92 -10.25
C SER A 13 -13.52 -4.00 -9.03
N PRO A 14 -14.57 -3.24 -8.68
CA PRO A 14 -14.58 -2.38 -7.51
C PRO A 14 -14.47 -3.19 -6.20
N LEU A 15 -14.96 -4.44 -6.19
CA LEU A 15 -14.87 -5.30 -5.01
C LEU A 15 -13.42 -5.71 -4.72
N LEU A 16 -12.66 -6.05 -5.76
CA LEU A 16 -11.22 -6.36 -5.61
C LEU A 16 -10.42 -5.11 -5.23
N LEU A 17 -10.80 -3.93 -5.72
CA LEU A 17 -10.18 -2.66 -5.31
C LEU A 17 -10.37 -2.41 -3.81
N ILE A 18 -11.60 -2.56 -3.31
CA ILE A 18 -11.88 -2.40 -1.87
C ILE A 18 -11.11 -3.45 -1.07
N GLY A 19 -11.12 -4.72 -1.52
CA GLY A 19 -10.38 -5.80 -0.86
C GLY A 19 -8.88 -5.54 -0.80
N THR A 20 -8.28 -5.02 -1.86
CA THR A 20 -6.85 -4.66 -1.88
C THR A 20 -6.54 -3.46 -1.01
N LEU A 21 -7.35 -2.40 -1.02
CA LEU A 21 -7.16 -1.25 -0.13
C LEU A 21 -7.30 -1.64 1.35
N LEU A 22 -8.28 -2.48 1.68
CA LEU A 22 -8.44 -3.03 3.02
C LEU A 22 -7.25 -3.90 3.41
N GLY A 23 -6.82 -4.81 2.53
CA GLY A 23 -5.64 -5.65 2.75
C GLY A 23 -4.38 -4.82 2.99
N LEU A 24 -4.12 -3.82 2.16
CA LEU A 24 -2.99 -2.90 2.33
C LEU A 24 -3.07 -2.13 3.65
N THR A 25 -4.26 -1.64 4.00
CA THR A 25 -4.48 -0.93 5.27
C THR A 25 -4.22 -1.84 6.47
N ILE A 26 -4.75 -3.06 6.44
CA ILE A 26 -4.59 -4.04 7.51
C ILE A 26 -3.12 -4.40 7.67
N VAL A 27 -2.45 -4.78 6.57
CA VAL A 27 -1.07 -5.27 6.61
C VAL A 27 -0.09 -4.17 6.99
N TYR A 28 -0.23 -2.98 6.40
CA TYR A 28 0.80 -1.93 6.52
C TYR A 28 0.51 -0.88 7.60
N LEU A 29 -0.76 -0.65 7.98
CA LEU A 29 -1.12 0.43 8.90
C LEU A 29 -1.53 -0.06 10.30
N VAL A 30 -2.02 -1.29 10.46
CA VAL A 30 -2.47 -1.78 11.78
C VAL A 30 -1.33 -1.84 12.79
N ALA A 31 -0.14 -2.31 12.40
CA ALA A 31 1.00 -2.40 13.31
C ALA A 31 1.47 -1.02 13.83
N PRO A 32 1.76 -0.01 12.98
CA PRO A 32 2.15 1.31 13.48
C PRO A 32 1.03 2.03 14.24
N ILE A 33 -0.24 1.91 13.80
CA ILE A 33 -1.38 2.49 14.53
C ILE A 33 -1.54 1.82 15.91
N GLY A 34 -1.45 0.49 15.96
CA GLY A 34 -1.55 -0.28 17.21
C GLY A 34 -0.45 0.05 18.20
N LEU A 35 0.77 0.29 17.71
CA LEU A 35 1.89 0.76 18.55
C LEU A 35 1.58 2.15 19.13
N ILE A 36 1.19 3.12 18.29
CA ILE A 36 0.90 4.49 18.73
C ILE A 36 -0.29 4.50 19.72
N MET A 37 -1.37 3.79 19.40
CA MET A 37 -2.54 3.68 20.28
C MET A 37 -2.20 2.96 21.59
N GLY A 38 -1.38 1.92 21.54
CA GLY A 38 -0.88 1.22 22.73
C GLY A 38 -0.12 2.16 23.65
N LEU A 39 0.73 3.03 23.11
CA LEU A 39 1.44 4.05 23.89
C LEU A 39 0.48 5.08 24.51
N ILE A 40 -0.51 5.56 23.74
CA ILE A 40 -1.49 6.55 24.20
C ILE A 40 -2.36 5.99 25.34
N ILE A 41 -2.85 4.76 25.20
CA ILE A 41 -3.72 4.09 26.16
C ILE A 41 -2.90 3.45 27.31
N GLN A 42 -1.57 3.52 27.24
CA GLN A 42 -0.63 2.84 28.15
C GLN A 42 -0.87 1.32 28.22
N ASN A 43 -1.34 0.73 27.12
CA ASN A 43 -1.52 -0.70 27.00
C ASN A 43 -0.22 -1.36 26.51
N THR A 44 0.48 -2.00 27.45
CA THR A 44 1.74 -2.68 27.19
C THR A 44 1.62 -3.79 26.15
N VAL A 45 0.52 -4.54 26.15
CA VAL A 45 0.30 -5.65 25.22
C VAL A 45 0.18 -5.14 23.79
N MET A 46 -0.66 -4.12 23.56
CA MET A 46 -0.82 -3.52 22.22
C MET A 46 0.48 -2.90 21.72
N THR A 47 1.23 -2.22 22.61
CA THR A 47 2.51 -1.59 22.27
C THR A 47 3.54 -2.64 21.84
N ILE A 48 3.69 -3.72 22.62
CA ILE A 48 4.65 -4.80 22.31
C ILE A 48 4.25 -5.50 21.03
N LEU A 49 2.98 -5.90 20.87
CA LEU A 49 2.52 -6.58 19.67
C LEU A 49 2.68 -5.70 18.42
N GLY A 50 2.27 -4.43 18.48
CA GLY A 50 2.45 -3.48 17.39
C GLY A 50 3.92 -3.29 17.01
N GLY A 51 4.80 -3.18 18.00
CA GLY A 51 6.26 -3.10 17.81
C GLY A 51 6.86 -4.35 17.17
N ILE A 52 6.50 -5.53 17.67
CA ILE A 52 6.98 -6.81 17.12
C ILE A 52 6.49 -7.01 15.69
N THR A 53 5.21 -6.76 15.41
CA THR A 53 4.66 -6.90 14.06
C THR A 53 5.34 -5.94 13.08
N TRP A 54 5.59 -4.69 13.49
CA TRP A 54 6.29 -3.74 12.64
C TRP A 54 7.75 -4.17 12.41
N LEU A 55 8.46 -4.62 13.45
CA LEU A 55 9.83 -5.16 13.30
C LEU A 55 9.89 -6.36 12.36
N LEU A 56 9.01 -7.34 12.52
CA LEU A 56 8.95 -8.51 11.65
C LEU A 56 8.70 -8.11 10.20
N MET A 57 7.76 -7.19 9.96
CA MET A 57 7.49 -6.64 8.64
C MET A 57 8.72 -5.95 8.04
N SER A 58 9.45 -5.15 8.82
CA SER A 58 10.69 -4.50 8.38
C SER A 58 11.78 -5.52 8.05
N ILE A 59 11.93 -6.57 8.87
CA ILE A 59 12.90 -7.66 8.65
C ILE A 59 12.61 -8.41 7.34
N SER A 60 11.34 -8.73 7.08
CA SER A 60 10.91 -9.40 5.84
C SER A 60 11.25 -8.61 4.57
N TYR A 61 11.42 -7.28 4.67
CA TYR A 61 11.74 -6.42 3.53
C TYR A 61 13.25 -6.14 3.34
N LEU A 62 14.08 -6.47 4.33
CA LEU A 62 15.53 -6.38 4.21
C LEU A 62 16.12 -7.13 3.01
N PRO A 63 15.71 -8.36 2.63
CA PRO A 63 16.27 -9.02 1.45
C PRO A 63 16.00 -8.23 0.17
N THR A 64 14.82 -7.61 0.05
CA THR A 64 14.47 -6.77 -1.08
C THR A 64 15.35 -5.52 -1.13
N LEU A 65 15.54 -4.83 0.00
CA LEU A 65 16.43 -3.66 0.05
C LEU A 65 17.87 -4.01 -0.29
N LYS A 66 18.37 -5.16 0.17
CA LYS A 66 19.71 -5.66 -0.18
C LYS A 66 19.82 -5.95 -1.68
N LEU A 67 18.81 -6.57 -2.28
CA LEU A 67 18.78 -6.85 -3.72
C LEU A 67 18.88 -5.57 -4.55
N TYR A 68 18.15 -4.52 -4.14
CA TYR A 68 18.16 -3.22 -4.83
C TYR A 68 19.24 -2.25 -4.33
N GLN A 69 20.19 -2.72 -3.49
CA GLN A 69 21.25 -1.90 -2.88
C GLN A 69 20.76 -0.60 -2.23
N CYS A 70 19.54 -0.63 -1.68
CA CYS A 70 18.94 0.52 -1.01
C CYS A 70 19.32 0.55 0.47
N SER A 71 19.32 1.74 1.08
CA SER A 71 19.58 1.88 2.52
C SER A 71 18.57 1.07 3.36
N LEU A 72 19.08 0.34 4.36
CA LEU A 72 18.25 -0.48 5.27
C LEU A 72 17.27 0.38 6.10
N LEU A 73 17.54 1.68 6.23
CA LEU A 73 16.66 2.63 6.91
C LEU A 73 15.28 2.75 6.22
N TRP A 74 15.20 2.45 4.93
CA TRP A 74 13.92 2.41 4.20
C TRP A 74 12.98 1.28 4.67
N SER A 75 13.46 0.33 5.47
CA SER A 75 12.61 -0.72 6.04
C SER A 75 11.63 -0.21 7.09
N LEU A 76 11.90 0.93 7.73
CA LEU A 76 10.97 1.53 8.70
C LEU A 76 9.88 2.35 8.01
N THR A 77 10.15 2.90 6.82
CA THR A 77 9.19 3.73 6.07
C THR A 77 8.22 2.90 5.23
N LEU A 78 8.28 1.57 5.33
CA LEU A 78 7.41 0.59 4.67
C LEU A 78 5.89 0.89 4.81
N PRO A 79 5.36 1.25 5.99
CA PRO A 79 3.96 1.65 6.13
C PRO A 79 3.57 2.81 5.20
N LEU A 80 4.46 3.80 5.10
CA LEU A 80 4.25 4.98 4.28
C LEU A 80 4.25 4.63 2.79
N ILE A 81 5.16 3.73 2.37
CA ILE A 81 5.21 3.22 1.00
C ILE A 81 3.92 2.47 0.65
N GLY A 82 3.44 1.61 1.55
CA GLY A 82 2.17 0.88 1.39
C GLY A 82 0.96 1.83 1.26
N LEU A 83 0.91 2.88 2.08
CA LEU A 83 -0.12 3.92 1.99
C LEU A 83 -0.09 4.64 0.65
N LEU A 84 1.09 5.12 0.23
CA LEU A 84 1.24 5.79 -1.06
C LEU A 84 0.84 4.88 -2.23
N TYR A 85 1.19 3.59 -2.16
CA TYR A 85 0.77 2.60 -3.14
C TYR A 85 -0.74 2.42 -3.18
N GLY A 86 -1.39 2.37 -2.01
CA GLY A 86 -2.85 2.34 -1.90
C GLY A 86 -3.50 3.59 -2.54
N LEU A 87 -2.98 4.78 -2.25
CA LEU A 87 -3.47 6.03 -2.85
C LEU A 87 -3.29 6.05 -4.37
N MET A 88 -2.15 5.60 -4.88
CA MET A 88 -1.92 5.49 -6.33
C MET A 88 -2.87 4.48 -6.98
N THR A 89 -3.23 3.41 -6.27
CA THR A 89 -4.20 2.41 -6.73
C THR A 89 -5.61 3.01 -6.79
N LEU A 90 -6.03 3.74 -5.75
CA LEU A 90 -7.30 4.45 -5.71
C LEU A 90 -7.39 5.52 -6.82
N ASP A 91 -6.33 6.31 -7.00
CA ASP A 91 -6.26 7.33 -8.03
C ASP A 91 -6.33 6.72 -9.46
N SER A 92 -5.80 5.51 -9.65
CA SER A 92 -5.95 4.78 -10.91
C SER A 92 -7.41 4.40 -11.21
N ALA A 93 -8.15 3.96 -10.18
CA ALA A 93 -9.57 3.62 -10.30
C ALA A 93 -10.41 4.88 -10.57
N TRP A 94 -10.13 5.97 -9.86
CA TRP A 94 -10.77 7.26 -10.09
C TRP A 94 -10.58 7.73 -11.53
N ARG A 95 -9.34 7.68 -12.05
CA ARG A 95 -9.04 8.06 -13.44
C ARG A 95 -9.77 7.21 -14.46
N HIS A 96 -9.96 5.92 -14.20
CA HIS A 96 -10.75 5.04 -15.05
C HIS A 96 -12.24 5.43 -15.04
N TRP A 97 -12.85 5.65 -13.87
CA TRP A 97 -14.25 6.08 -13.75
C TRP A 97 -14.53 7.43 -14.43
N ARG A 98 -13.53 8.32 -14.54
CA ARG A 98 -13.63 9.58 -15.29
C ARG A 98 -13.45 9.45 -16.80
N GLY A 99 -13.32 8.24 -17.34
CA GLY A 99 -13.10 8.00 -18.78
C GLY A 99 -11.74 8.48 -19.28
N LYS A 100 -10.80 8.80 -18.38
CA LYS A 100 -9.42 9.26 -18.71
C LYS A 100 -8.39 8.13 -18.59
N GLY A 101 -8.83 6.88 -18.44
CA GLY A 101 -7.97 5.70 -18.38
C GLY A 101 -7.35 5.37 -19.74
N GLY A 102 -6.11 4.91 -19.76
CA GLY A 102 -5.51 4.31 -20.97
C GLY A 102 -4.88 5.27 -22.00
N GLY A 103 -4.84 6.58 -21.73
CA GLY A 103 -4.18 7.56 -22.60
C GLY A 103 -2.68 7.30 -22.79
N TRP A 104 -2.27 6.74 -23.93
CA TRP A 104 -0.86 6.61 -24.32
C TRP A 104 -0.61 7.29 -25.66
N LYS A 105 0.30 8.28 -25.69
CA LYS A 105 0.59 9.11 -26.88
C LYS A 105 -0.68 9.64 -27.59
N GLY A 106 -1.64 10.18 -26.84
CA GLY A 106 -2.87 10.77 -27.40
C GLY A 106 -3.96 9.78 -27.81
N ARG A 107 -3.76 8.46 -27.63
CA ARG A 107 -4.79 7.46 -27.90
C ARG A 107 -5.47 7.02 -26.60
N VAL A 108 -6.78 7.15 -26.55
CA VAL A 108 -7.64 6.62 -25.48
C VAL A 108 -8.27 5.34 -26.01
N TYR A 109 -7.91 4.19 -25.44
CA TYR A 109 -8.52 2.93 -25.80
C TYR A 109 -9.84 2.80 -25.05
N VAL A 110 -10.95 3.08 -25.72
CA VAL A 110 -12.29 2.73 -25.25
C VAL A 110 -12.48 1.27 -25.62
N ASN A 111 -12.36 0.36 -24.64
CA ASN A 111 -12.74 -1.03 -24.87
C ASN A 111 -14.28 -1.09 -24.87
N SER A 112 -14.83 -1.46 -26.03
CA SER A 112 -16.22 -1.83 -26.28
C SER A 112 -16.62 -3.10 -25.55
#